data_AF-A0A845DVM8-F1
#
_entry.id   AF-A0A845DVM8-F1
#
_cell.length_a   1.000
_cell.length_b   1.000
_cell.length_c   1.000
_cell.angle_alpha   90.00
_cell.angle_beta   90.00
_cell.angle_gamma   90.00
#
_symmetry.space_group_name_H-M   'P 1'
#
loop_
_entity.id
_entity.type
_entity.pdbx_description
1 polymer ?
#
loop_
_entity_poly.entity_id
_entity_poly.type
_entity_poly.pdbx_seq_one_letter_code
_entity_poly.pdbx_strand_id
1 'polypeptide(L)'
;MEWSKASAFDKLQEIYTDKVMQDEKRRIFQMVYRHLHGHLDDLDVETGLTEKAEKQLKFFKEYTFMPGDNLFQSMRWVFLVARGEKPKEAEETRGHLDRIYRSLYQPAGLKNPAVPETFWETPLGVACLVAEEGVEAVYPILDEVLEVERI
;
A
#
# COMPACT_ATOMS: atom_id res chain seq x y z
N MET A 1 14.30 -22.48 -5.48
CA MET A 1 13.68 -22.83 -6.77
C MET A 1 14.16 -21.79 -7.77
N GLU A 2 14.32 -22.06 -9.06
CA GLU A 2 14.66 -20.96 -9.98
C GLU A 2 13.36 -20.27 -10.43
N TRP A 3 13.16 -19.02 -10.04
CA TRP A 3 11.97 -18.26 -10.37
C TRP A 3 11.99 -17.77 -11.82
N SER A 4 10.89 -17.98 -12.53
CA SER A 4 10.57 -17.26 -13.76
C SER A 4 9.59 -16.12 -13.48
N LYS A 5 9.47 -15.14 -14.38
CA LYS A 5 8.46 -14.06 -14.23
C LYS A 5 7.04 -14.63 -14.12
N ALA A 6 6.71 -15.63 -14.92
CA ALA A 6 5.39 -16.27 -14.92
C ALA A 6 5.11 -16.94 -13.56
N SER A 7 6.00 -17.84 -13.11
CA SER A 7 5.83 -18.54 -11.83
C SER A 7 5.82 -17.58 -10.62
N ALA A 8 6.55 -16.47 -10.71
CA ALA A 8 6.54 -15.46 -9.65
C ALA A 8 5.19 -14.72 -9.60
N PHE A 9 4.64 -14.31 -10.75
CA PHE A 9 3.30 -13.73 -10.79
C PHE A 9 2.22 -14.70 -10.32
N ASP A 10 2.30 -15.97 -10.73
CA ASP A 10 1.36 -17.01 -10.28
C ASP A 10 1.38 -17.11 -8.74
N LYS A 11 2.57 -17.18 -8.14
CA LYS A 11 2.69 -17.22 -6.67
C LYS A 11 2.20 -15.92 -6.00
N LEU A 12 2.48 -14.77 -6.59
CA LEU A 12 1.99 -13.48 -6.09
C LEU A 12 0.46 -13.38 -6.18
N GLN A 13 -0.19 -13.96 -7.18
CA GLN A 13 -1.65 -14.05 -7.28
C GLN A 13 -2.25 -14.91 -6.16
N GLU A 14 -1.59 -16.01 -5.78
CA GLU A 14 -1.99 -16.83 -4.64
C GLU A 14 -1.91 -16.07 -3.32
N ILE A 15 -0.81 -15.32 -3.12
CA ILE A 15 -0.54 -14.57 -1.88
C ILE A 15 -1.45 -13.34 -1.79
N TYR A 16 -1.49 -12.53 -2.85
CA TYR A 16 -2.25 -11.28 -2.89
C TYR A 16 -3.73 -11.51 -3.12
N THR A 17 -4.42 -12.18 -2.20
CA THR A 17 -5.87 -12.30 -2.27
C THR A 17 -6.57 -10.96 -2.03
N ASP A 18 -7.85 -10.86 -2.39
CA ASP A 18 -8.66 -9.66 -2.09
C ASP A 18 -8.74 -9.39 -0.58
N LYS A 19 -8.70 -10.44 0.23
CA LYS A 19 -8.63 -10.34 1.69
C LYS A 19 -7.35 -9.64 2.13
N VAL A 20 -6.19 -10.06 1.62
CA VAL A 20 -4.89 -9.42 1.96
C VAL A 20 -4.89 -7.94 1.57
N MET A 21 -5.40 -7.61 0.38
CA MET A 21 -5.52 -6.21 -0.03
C MET A 21 -6.45 -5.40 0.90
N GLN A 22 -7.59 -5.96 1.30
CA GLN A 22 -8.53 -5.28 2.20
C GLN A 22 -7.94 -5.09 3.61
N ASP A 23 -7.29 -6.11 4.15
CA ASP A 23 -6.67 -6.05 5.47
C ASP A 23 -5.52 -5.05 5.49
N GLU A 24 -4.71 -4.99 4.44
CA GLU A 24 -3.64 -4.00 4.33
C GLU A 24 -4.19 -2.58 4.18
N LYS A 25 -5.25 -2.37 3.40
CA LYS A 25 -5.96 -1.09 3.32
C LYS A 25 -6.48 -0.65 4.68
N ARG A 26 -7.03 -1.56 5.48
CA ARG A 26 -7.49 -1.26 6.85
C ARG A 26 -6.32 -0.88 7.77
N ARG A 27 -5.20 -1.61 7.70
CA ARG A 27 -3.98 -1.30 8.46
C ARG A 27 -3.49 0.11 8.16
N ILE A 28 -3.33 0.45 6.88
CA ILE A 28 -2.89 1.78 6.44
C ILE A 28 -3.89 2.86 6.82
N PHE A 29 -5.19 2.61 6.66
CA PHE A 29 -6.22 3.55 7.09
C PHE A 29 -6.13 3.84 8.59
N GLN A 30 -6.01 2.81 9.44
CA GLN A 30 -5.88 3.01 10.88
C GLN A 30 -4.63 3.82 11.23
N MET A 31 -3.52 3.58 10.55
CA MET A 31 -2.28 4.33 10.75
C MET A 31 -2.47 5.81 10.41
N VAL A 32 -2.96 6.12 9.21
CA VAL A 32 -3.20 7.51 8.76
C VAL A 32 -4.27 8.20 9.62
N TYR A 33 -5.34 7.47 9.98
CA TYR A 33 -6.41 7.99 10.81
C TYR A 33 -5.92 8.37 12.21
N ARG A 34 -5.11 7.52 12.85
CA ARG A 34 -4.50 7.84 14.15
C ARG A 34 -3.57 9.04 14.06
N HIS A 35 -2.74 9.11 13.02
CA HIS A 35 -1.82 10.23 12.82
C HIS A 35 -2.55 11.56 12.62
N LEU A 36 -3.61 11.57 11.81
CA LEU A 36 -4.48 12.74 11.60
C LEU A 36 -5.07 13.22 12.93
N HIS A 37 -5.71 12.33 13.69
CA HIS A 37 -6.32 12.72 14.95
C HIS A 37 -5.30 13.14 16.02
N GLY A 38 -4.13 12.51 16.06
CA GLY A 38 -3.04 12.94 16.95
C GLY A 38 -2.58 14.37 16.65
N HIS A 39 -2.44 14.72 15.38
CA HIS A 39 -2.08 16.11 15.01
C HIS A 39 -3.19 17.13 15.26
N LEU A 40 -4.46 16.74 15.12
CA LEU A 40 -5.57 17.63 15.45
C LEU A 40 -5.62 17.92 16.96
N ASP A 41 -5.30 16.93 17.78
CA ASP A 41 -5.14 17.06 19.24
C ASP A 41 -3.93 17.94 19.60
N ASP A 42 -2.75 17.67 19.04
CA ASP A 42 -1.52 18.46 19.25
C ASP A 42 -1.71 19.97 18.92
N LEU A 43 -2.62 20.27 18.00
CA LEU A 43 -2.91 21.63 17.53
C LEU A 43 -4.15 22.26 18.19
N ASP A 44 -4.79 21.59 19.16
CA ASP A 44 -6.02 22.03 19.84
C ASP A 44 -7.17 22.37 18.86
N VAL A 45 -7.32 21.55 17.81
CA VAL A 45 -8.32 21.69 16.75
C VAL A 45 -9.03 20.37 16.46
N GLU A 46 -9.38 19.63 17.50
CA GLU A 46 -10.08 18.32 17.38
C GLU A 46 -11.33 18.39 16.49
N THR A 47 -12.04 19.52 16.49
CA THR A 47 -13.22 19.78 15.65
C THR A 47 -12.89 20.33 14.26
N GLY A 48 -11.62 20.25 13.83
CA GLY A 48 -11.16 20.76 12.54
C GLY A 48 -11.66 19.95 11.33
N LEU A 49 -12.19 18.74 11.56
CA LEU A 49 -12.79 17.93 10.52
C LEU A 49 -14.25 18.32 10.27
N THR A 50 -14.59 18.56 9.00
CA THR A 50 -15.98 18.77 8.61
C THR A 50 -16.79 17.47 8.78
N GLU A 51 -18.09 17.58 9.12
CA GLU A 51 -18.99 16.42 9.20
C GLU A 51 -18.99 15.57 7.91
N LYS A 52 -18.80 16.21 6.76
CA LYS A 52 -18.72 15.51 5.46
C LYS A 52 -17.49 14.59 5.41
N ALA A 53 -16.34 15.07 5.87
CA ALA A 53 -15.11 14.30 5.93
C ALA A 53 -15.26 13.12 6.90
N GLU A 54 -15.86 13.35 8.08
CA GLU A 54 -16.12 12.29 9.05
C GLU A 54 -17.03 11.19 8.51
N LYS A 55 -18.12 11.57 7.82
CA LYS A 55 -19.02 10.62 7.13
C LYS A 55 -18.27 9.78 6.09
N GLN A 56 -17.39 10.39 5.31
CA GLN A 56 -16.57 9.66 4.32
C GLN A 56 -15.57 8.71 4.97
N LEU A 57 -14.91 9.11 6.05
CA LEU A 57 -14.00 8.25 6.82
C LEU A 57 -14.75 7.07 7.44
N LYS A 58 -15.99 7.27 7.90
CA LYS A 58 -16.85 6.18 8.39
C LYS A 58 -17.18 5.17 7.31
N PHE A 59 -17.54 5.62 6.09
CA PHE A 59 -17.81 4.71 4.98
C PHE A 59 -16.61 3.86 4.60
N PHE A 60 -15.38 4.38 4.72
CA PHE A 60 -14.20 3.56 4.50
C PHE A 60 -14.06 2.44 5.54
N LYS A 61 -14.35 2.72 6.82
CA LYS A 61 -14.34 1.68 7.87
C LYS A 61 -15.35 0.55 7.58
N GLU A 62 -16.49 0.89 6.98
CA GLU A 62 -17.56 -0.06 6.69
C GLU A 62 -17.35 -0.84 5.38
N TYR A 63 -16.86 -0.19 4.32
CA TYR A 63 -16.84 -0.77 2.96
C TYR A 63 -15.43 -0.93 2.37
N THR A 64 -14.38 -0.48 3.07
CA THR A 64 -12.98 -0.44 2.56
C THR A 64 -12.89 0.21 1.17
N PHE A 65 -13.78 1.18 0.92
CA PHE A 65 -13.93 1.88 -0.34
C PHE A 65 -13.99 3.37 -0.09
N MET A 66 -13.24 4.13 -0.90
CA MET A 66 -13.32 5.58 -0.94
C MET A 66 -13.26 6.02 -2.41
N PRO A 67 -14.26 6.78 -2.90
CA PRO A 67 -14.27 7.29 -4.26
C PRO A 67 -13.21 8.38 -4.45
N GLY A 68 -12.87 8.66 -5.71
CA GLY A 68 -11.88 9.67 -6.08
C GLY A 68 -10.45 9.15 -6.12
N ASP A 69 -9.52 10.04 -6.45
CA ASP A 69 -8.11 9.72 -6.62
C ASP A 69 -7.36 9.87 -5.29
N ASN A 70 -7.21 8.76 -4.56
CA ASN A 70 -6.72 8.76 -3.18
C ASN A 70 -5.67 7.66 -2.94
N LEU A 71 -5.13 7.66 -1.72
CA LEU A 71 -4.14 6.68 -1.25
C LEU A 71 -4.61 5.23 -1.48
N PHE A 72 -5.87 4.92 -1.16
CA PHE A 72 -6.39 3.55 -1.25
C PHE A 72 -6.60 3.07 -2.69
N GLN A 73 -6.88 3.99 -3.62
CA GLN A 73 -6.84 3.66 -5.05
C GLN A 73 -5.41 3.42 -5.55
N SER A 74 -4.44 4.17 -5.02
CA SER A 74 -3.02 3.97 -5.34
C SER A 74 -2.50 2.66 -4.78
N MET A 75 -2.93 2.28 -3.58
CA MET A 75 -2.70 0.93 -3.05
C MET A 75 -3.31 -0.11 -3.99
N ARG A 76 -4.60 0.01 -4.35
CA ARG A 76 -5.24 -0.94 -5.28
C ARG A 76 -4.44 -1.08 -6.58
N TRP A 77 -3.94 0.03 -7.13
CA TRP A 77 -3.11 0.02 -8.33
C TRP A 77 -1.89 -0.90 -8.17
N VAL A 78 -1.06 -0.67 -7.15
CA VAL A 78 0.18 -1.44 -6.97
C VAL A 78 -0.10 -2.92 -6.66
N PHE A 79 -1.20 -3.22 -5.96
CA PHE A 79 -1.64 -4.62 -5.77
C PHE A 79 -2.00 -5.29 -7.10
N LEU A 80 -2.72 -4.61 -8.00
CA LEU A 80 -3.06 -5.16 -9.31
C LEU A 80 -1.82 -5.36 -10.19
N VAL A 81 -0.84 -4.46 -10.11
CA VAL A 81 0.46 -4.62 -10.79
C VAL A 81 1.22 -5.82 -10.21
N ALA A 82 1.24 -5.98 -8.88
CA ALA A 82 1.91 -7.09 -8.22
C ALA A 82 1.30 -8.45 -8.58
N ARG A 83 -0.02 -8.51 -8.83
CA ARG A 83 -0.72 -9.70 -9.35
C ARG A 83 -0.50 -9.95 -10.84
N GLY A 84 0.14 -9.05 -11.57
CA GLY A 84 0.22 -9.12 -13.03
C GLY A 84 -1.11 -8.89 -13.75
N GLU A 85 -2.15 -8.44 -13.05
CA GLU A 85 -3.49 -8.15 -13.61
C GLU A 85 -3.54 -6.81 -14.35
N LYS A 86 -2.54 -5.95 -14.12
CA LYS A 86 -2.45 -4.63 -14.77
C LYS A 86 -1.09 -4.42 -15.43
N PRO A 87 -1.04 -3.94 -16.69
CA PRO A 87 0.22 -3.58 -17.30
C PRO A 87 0.89 -2.43 -16.54
N LYS A 88 2.21 -2.49 -16.42
CA LYS A 88 3.03 -1.43 -15.84
C LYS A 88 3.10 -0.25 -16.81
N GLU A 89 2.09 0.62 -16.78
CA GLU A 89 2.20 1.95 -17.38
C GLU A 89 3.13 2.78 -16.50
N ALA A 90 4.34 3.06 -17.00
CA ALA A 90 5.44 3.57 -16.18
C ALA A 90 5.14 4.93 -15.53
N GLU A 91 4.44 5.81 -16.24
CA GLU A 91 4.09 7.14 -15.73
C GLU A 91 2.97 7.09 -14.68
N GLU A 92 1.88 6.39 -14.98
CA GLU A 92 0.75 6.25 -14.05
C GLU A 92 1.17 5.49 -12.78
N THR A 93 1.95 4.41 -12.92
CA THR A 93 2.48 3.65 -11.79
C THR A 93 3.36 4.52 -10.90
N ARG A 94 4.21 5.37 -11.49
CA ARG A 94 5.05 6.31 -10.72
C ARG A 94 4.20 7.30 -9.92
N GLY A 95 3.12 7.82 -10.50
CA GLY A 95 2.19 8.70 -9.78
C GLY A 95 1.55 8.04 -8.56
N HIS A 96 1.19 6.76 -8.67
CA HIS A 96 0.65 5.99 -7.54
C HIS A 96 1.70 5.70 -6.46
N LEU A 97 2.93 5.32 -6.86
CA LEU A 97 4.05 5.12 -5.94
C LEU A 97 4.39 6.40 -5.18
N ASP A 98 4.52 7.53 -5.89
CA ASP A 98 4.77 8.84 -5.29
C ASP A 98 3.69 9.19 -4.26
N ARG A 99 2.40 8.97 -4.58
CA ARG A 99 1.33 9.24 -3.63
C ARG A 99 1.47 8.39 -2.36
N ILE A 100 1.76 7.09 -2.50
CA ILE A 100 1.94 6.19 -1.36
C ILE A 100 3.11 6.67 -0.50
N TYR A 101 4.29 6.85 -1.08
CA TYR A 101 5.49 7.22 -0.33
C TYR A 101 5.34 8.58 0.35
N ARG A 102 4.78 9.57 -0.35
CA ARG A 102 4.53 10.90 0.24
C ARG A 102 3.51 10.85 1.37
N SER A 103 2.42 10.11 1.18
CA SER A 103 1.34 10.06 2.16
C SER A 103 1.72 9.33 3.44
N LEU A 104 2.60 8.32 3.34
CA LEU A 104 2.97 7.47 4.48
C LEU A 104 4.28 7.90 5.14
N TYR A 105 5.22 8.46 4.37
CA TYR A 105 6.61 8.57 4.79
C TYR A 105 7.26 9.92 4.48
N GLN A 106 6.54 10.93 4.00
CA GLN A 106 7.11 12.28 3.84
C GLN A 106 6.78 13.16 5.05
N PRO A 107 7.77 13.49 5.89
CA PRO A 107 7.58 14.48 6.95
C PRO A 107 7.30 15.87 6.37
N ALA A 108 6.53 16.69 7.08
CA ALA A 108 6.13 18.04 6.66
C ALA A 108 7.30 18.98 6.31
N GLY A 109 8.51 18.71 6.83
CA GLY A 109 9.72 19.51 6.58
C GLY A 109 10.67 18.96 5.52
N LEU A 110 10.41 17.78 4.93
CA LEU A 110 11.32 17.15 3.97
C LEU A 110 10.76 17.17 2.55
N LYS A 111 11.68 17.30 1.58
CA LYS A 111 11.34 17.23 0.15
C LYS A 111 11.06 15.79 -0.32
N ASN A 112 11.68 14.81 0.34
CA ASN A 112 11.65 13.41 -0.05
C ASN A 112 11.05 12.55 1.06
N PRO A 113 10.29 11.49 0.72
CA PRO A 113 9.89 10.46 1.67
C PRO A 113 11.08 9.74 2.30
N ALA A 114 10.96 9.34 3.57
CA ALA A 114 11.92 8.52 4.30
C ALA A 114 11.27 7.16 4.62
N VAL A 115 11.34 6.24 3.66
CA VAL A 115 10.72 4.90 3.76
C VAL A 115 11.58 4.01 4.67
N PRO A 116 11.04 3.45 5.76
CA PRO A 116 11.80 2.56 6.64
C PRO A 116 11.99 1.17 6.00
N GLU A 117 13.10 0.48 6.30
CA GLU A 117 13.39 -0.86 5.74
C GLU A 117 12.26 -1.87 5.99
N THR A 118 11.67 -1.84 7.20
CA THR A 118 10.55 -2.71 7.59
C THR A 118 9.31 -2.55 6.69
N PHE A 119 9.22 -1.46 5.91
CA PHE A 119 8.13 -1.30 4.95
C PHE A 119 8.17 -2.36 3.86
N TRP A 120 9.37 -2.71 3.38
CA TRP A 120 9.56 -3.65 2.27
C TRP A 120 9.17 -5.09 2.62
N GLU A 121 9.03 -5.38 3.91
CA GLU A 121 8.52 -6.64 4.46
C GLU A 121 6.97 -6.69 4.53
N THR A 122 6.29 -5.55 4.30
CA THR A 122 4.82 -5.49 4.34
C THR A 122 4.19 -5.84 2.99
N PRO A 123 2.93 -6.32 2.94
CA PRO A 123 2.24 -6.58 1.68
C PRO A 123 2.19 -5.35 0.75
N LEU A 124 2.00 -4.14 1.31
CA LEU A 124 2.06 -2.93 0.49
C LEU A 124 3.47 -2.65 -0.04
N GLY A 125 4.50 -2.84 0.78
CA GLY A 125 5.89 -2.60 0.38
C GLY A 125 6.36 -3.55 -0.72
N VAL A 126 6.07 -4.84 -0.59
CA VAL A 126 6.36 -5.82 -1.63
C VAL A 126 5.61 -5.49 -2.92
N ALA A 127 4.34 -5.06 -2.85
CA ALA A 127 3.59 -4.64 -4.04
C ALA A 127 4.18 -3.37 -4.69
N CYS A 128 4.63 -2.40 -3.88
CA CYS A 128 5.36 -1.23 -4.34
C CYS A 128 6.67 -1.61 -5.03
N LEU A 129 7.43 -2.56 -4.47
CA LEU A 129 8.69 -3.04 -5.03
C LEU A 129 8.48 -3.69 -6.41
N VAL A 130 7.46 -4.53 -6.57
CA VAL A 130 7.09 -5.09 -7.89
C VAL A 130 6.72 -3.99 -8.88
N ALA A 131 5.93 -3.02 -8.43
CA ALA A 131 5.50 -1.89 -9.26
C ALA A 131 6.68 -1.00 -9.68
N GLU A 132 7.68 -0.82 -8.82
CA GLU A 132 8.85 0.03 -9.06
C GLU A 132 9.92 -0.67 -9.89
N GLU A 133 10.33 -1.87 -9.50
CA GLU A 133 11.52 -2.55 -10.03
C GLU A 133 11.19 -3.75 -10.91
N GLY A 134 9.98 -4.29 -10.82
CA GLY A 134 9.55 -5.49 -11.53
C GLY A 134 9.43 -6.70 -10.62
N VAL A 135 8.86 -7.78 -11.15
CA VAL A 135 8.57 -9.00 -10.37
C VAL A 135 9.84 -9.72 -9.90
N GLU A 136 10.95 -9.50 -10.59
CA GLU A 136 12.25 -10.07 -10.27
C GLU A 136 12.81 -9.57 -8.93
N ALA A 137 12.45 -8.35 -8.53
CA ALA A 137 12.92 -7.75 -7.27
C ALA A 137 12.40 -8.49 -6.03
N VAL A 138 11.31 -9.26 -6.15
CA VAL A 138 10.71 -9.99 -5.03
C VAL A 138 11.06 -11.48 -5.00
N TYR A 139 11.94 -11.96 -5.88
CA TYR A 139 12.37 -13.37 -5.87
C TYR A 139 12.93 -13.82 -4.50
N PRO A 140 13.79 -13.04 -3.83
CA PRO A 140 14.27 -13.42 -2.50
C PRO A 140 13.13 -13.55 -1.48
N ILE A 141 12.15 -12.64 -1.55
CA ILE A 141 10.98 -12.64 -0.64
C ILE A 141 10.11 -13.88 -0.90
N LEU A 142 9.92 -14.26 -2.17
CA LEU A 142 9.18 -15.46 -2.53
C LEU A 142 9.88 -16.74 -2.06
N ASP A 143 11.22 -16.79 -2.08
CA ASP A 143 11.97 -17.90 -1.52
C ASP A 143 11.73 -18.04 0.00
N GLU A 144 11.76 -16.93 0.75
CA GLU A 144 11.46 -16.92 2.19
C GLU A 144 10.03 -17.42 2.47
N VAL A 145 9.04 -16.99 1.68
CA VAL A 145 7.65 -17.46 1.83
C VAL A 145 7.54 -18.97 1.61
N LEU A 146 8.23 -19.53 0.60
CA LEU A 146 8.24 -20.96 0.36
C LEU A 146 8.94 -21.74 1.49
N GLU A 147 9.95 -21.17 2.13
CA GLU A 147 10.59 -21.80 3.29
C GLU A 147 9.64 -21.89 4.48
N VAL A 148 8.86 -20.83 4.75
CA VAL A 148 7.85 -20.81 5.82
C VAL A 148 6.72 -21.81 5.54
N GLU A 149 6.25 -21.93 4.30
CA GLU A 149 5.17 -22.88 3.93
C GLU A 149 5.57 -24.36 4.05
N ARG A 150 6.87 -24.66 4.11
CA ARG A 150 7.41 -26.04 4.22
C ARG A 150 7.52 -26.54 5.66
N ILE A 151 7.40 -25.65 6.64
CA ILE A 151 7.48 -25.94 8.09
C ILE A 151 6.09 -26.24 8.62
#